data_AF-X1M7Z4-F1
#
_entry.id   AF-X1M7Z4-F1
#
_cell.length_a   1.000
_cell.length_b   1.000
_cell.length_c   1.000
_cell.angle_alpha   90.00
_cell.angle_beta   90.00
_cell.angle_gamma   90.00
#
_symmetry.space_group_name_H-M   'P 1'
#
loop_
_entity.id
_entity.type
_entity.pdbx_description
1 polymer ?
#
loop_
_entity_poly.entity_id
_entity_poly.type
_entity_poly.pdbx_seq_one_letter_code
_entity_poly.pdbx_strand_id
1 'polypeptide(L)' 'MIRIWGLTRKKTRELLEEMVQIGDCLVEKDDKSQEMKYHLAPNRVKFWLGPQGIAGIPAGIVQVVAIMRTVFAVEG' A
#
# COMPACT_ATOMS: atom_id res chain seq x y z
N MET A 1 -7.64 -8.43 -4.01
CA MET A 1 -8.26 -7.16 -3.55
C MET A 1 -9.06 -7.40 -2.27
N ILE A 2 -8.62 -6.83 -1.15
CA ILE A 2 -9.29 -7.00 0.16
C ILE A 2 -10.67 -6.33 0.11
N ARG A 3 -11.69 -7.00 0.67
CA ARG A 3 -13.05 -6.45 0.75
C ARG A 3 -13.13 -5.48 1.93
N ILE A 4 -13.24 -4.19 1.64
CA ILE A 4 -13.50 -3.18 2.67
C ILE A 4 -14.99 -3.27 3.04
N TRP A 5 -15.27 -3.59 4.30
CA TRP A 5 -16.64 -3.62 4.81
C TRP A 5 -17.28 -2.24 4.67
N GLY A 6 -18.50 -2.19 4.12
CA GLY A 6 -19.22 -0.94 3.84
C GLY A 6 -19.00 -0.35 2.44
N LEU A 7 -18.11 -0.91 1.62
CA LEU A 7 -17.92 -0.49 0.22
C LEU A 7 -18.19 -1.61 -0.77
N THR A 8 -18.85 -1.27 -1.87
CA THR A 8 -18.99 -2.19 -3.01
C THR A 8 -17.65 -2.32 -3.72
N ARG A 9 -17.44 -3.44 -4.45
CA ARG A 9 -16.23 -3.62 -5.26
C ARG A 9 -16.04 -2.50 -6.28
N LYS A 10 -17.12 -2.04 -6.92
CA LYS A 10 -17.09 -0.94 -7.89
C LYS A 10 -16.59 0.35 -7.23
N LYS A 11 -17.18 0.73 -6.10
CA LYS A 11 -16.78 1.94 -5.36
C LYS A 11 -15.34 1.87 -4.85
N THR A 12 -14.91 0.70 -4.40
CA THR A 12 -13.52 0.50 -3.96
C THR A 12 -12.53 0.70 -5.12
N ARG A 13 -12.87 0.23 -6.33
CA ARG A 13 -12.03 0.42 -7.52
C ARG A 13 -11.99 1.89 -7.96
N GLU A 14 -13.15 2.54 -8.05
CA GLU A 14 -13.25 3.97 -8.39
C GLU A 14 -12.38 4.82 -7.44
N LEU A 15 -12.48 4.57 -6.13
CA LEU A 15 -11.67 5.28 -5.13
C LEU A 15 -10.17 5.07 -5.33
N LEU A 16 -9.72 3.84 -5.61
CA LEU A 16 -8.31 3.57 -5.85
C LEU A 16 -7.80 4.23 -7.14
N GLU A 17 -8.61 4.26 -8.19
CA GLU A 17 -8.29 4.95 -9.44
C GLU A 17 -8.17 6.47 -9.22
N GLU A 18 -9.09 7.07 -8.47
CA GLU A 18 -9.02 8.48 -8.07
C GLU A 18 -7.76 8.77 -7.24
N MET A 19 -7.42 7.90 -6.27
CA MET A 19 -6.21 8.03 -5.46
C MET A 19 -4.92 7.94 -6.29
N VAL A 20 -4.92 7.14 -7.36
CA VAL A 20 -3.81 7.10 -8.32
C VAL A 20 -3.74 8.39 -9.13
N GLN A 21 -4.88 8.92 -9.60
CA GLN A 21 -4.93 10.16 -10.37
C GLN A 21 -4.42 11.38 -9.60
N ILE A 22 -4.75 11.49 -8.31
CA ILE A 22 -4.26 12.60 -7.45
C ILE A 22 -2.79 12.43 -7.03
N GLY A 23 -2.20 11.26 -7.32
CA GLY A 23 -0.81 10.92 -7.01
C GLY A 23 -0.56 10.47 -5.57
N ASP A 24 -1.60 10.07 -4.85
CA ASP A 24 -1.48 9.53 -3.48
C ASP A 24 -1.16 8.03 -3.47
N CYS A 25 -1.58 7.32 -4.51
CA CYS A 25 -1.27 5.92 -4.73
C CYS A 25 -0.44 5.72 -6.00
N LEU A 26 0.50 4.79 -5.93
CA LEU A 26 1.19 4.17 -7.06
C LEU A 26 0.50 2.85 -7.35
N VAL A 27 0.42 2.50 -8.63
CA VAL A 27 -0.12 1.22 -9.08
C VAL A 27 0.96 0.45 -9.83
N GLU A 28 1.14 -0.80 -9.45
CA GLU A 28 2.08 -1.73 -10.08
C GLU A 28 1.30 -3.00 -10.46
N LYS A 29 1.50 -3.47 -11.69
CA LYS A 29 0.95 -4.75 -12.11
C LYS A 29 1.99 -5.82 -11.86
N ASP A 30 1.65 -6.81 -11.05
CA ASP A 30 2.51 -7.96 -10.85
C ASP A 30 2.45 -8.88 -12.07
N ASP A 31 3.56 -9.03 -12.78
CA ASP A 31 3.61 -9.81 -14.02
C ASP A 31 3.32 -11.30 -13.80
N LYS A 32 3.64 -11.84 -12.60
CA LYS A 32 3.43 -13.26 -12.29
C LYS A 32 1.97 -13.56 -11.97
N SER A 33 1.36 -12.76 -11.11
CA SER A 33 -0.02 -12.98 -10.63
C SER A 33 -1.08 -12.25 -11.46
N GLN A 34 -0.65 -11.34 -12.35
CA GLN A 34 -1.51 -10.39 -13.08
C GLN A 34 -2.37 -9.51 -12.17
N GLU A 35 -2.07 -9.47 -10.86
CA GLU A 35 -2.78 -8.65 -9.90
C GLU A 35 -2.27 -7.20 -9.88
N MET A 36 -3.20 -6.26 -9.70
CA MET A 36 -2.87 -4.85 -9.50
C MET A 36 -2.56 -4.62 -8.01
N LYS A 37 -1.32 -4.21 -7.73
CA LYS A 37 -0.85 -3.81 -6.41
C LYS A 37 -0.87 -2.29 -6.30
N TYR A 38 -1.41 -1.79 -5.18
CA TYR A 38 -1.52 -0.37 -4.91
C TYR A 38 -0.64 -0.03 -3.70
N HIS A 39 0.19 0.99 -3.85
CA HIS A 39 1.15 1.43 -2.84
C HIS A 39 0.94 2.91 -2.54
N LEU A 40 1.09 3.36 -1.29
CA LEU A 40 1.08 4.79 -1.01
C LEU A 40 2.34 5.44 -1.58
N ALA A 41 2.19 6.61 -2.20
CA ALA A 41 3.29 7.39 -2.71
C ALA A 41 4.12 7.97 -1.54
N PRO A 42 5.43 7.68 -1.42
CA PRO A 42 6.25 8.03 -0.25
C PRO A 42 6.25 9.53 0.10
N ASN A 43 6.18 10.39 -0.91
CA ASN A 43 6.11 11.85 -0.77
C ASN A 43 4.77 12.36 -0.21
N ARG A 44 3.69 11.58 -0.36
CA ARG A 44 2.34 11.87 0.15
C ARG A 44 2.05 11.23 1.50
N VAL A 45 2.97 10.41 2.03
CA VAL A 45 2.78 9.68 3.30
C VAL A 45 2.48 10.62 4.48
N LYS A 46 3.00 11.85 4.49
CA LYS A 46 2.70 12.83 5.56
C LYS A 46 1.22 13.27 5.61
N PHE A 47 0.50 13.23 4.49
CA PHE A 47 -0.94 13.52 4.47
C PHE A 47 -1.70 12.43 5.23
N TRP A 48 -1.31 11.16 5.03
CA TRP A 48 -2.00 9.99 5.60
C TRP A 48 -1.54 9.63 7.02
N LEU A 49 -0.25 9.76 7.32
CA LEU A 49 0.36 9.39 8.61
C LEU A 49 0.65 10.60 9.51
N GLY A 50 0.23 11.79 9.09
CA GLY A 50 0.45 13.03 9.85
C GLY A 50 1.88 13.57 9.78
N PRO A 51 2.21 14.57 10.63
CA PRO A 51 3.45 15.36 10.52
C PRO A 51 4.73 14.53 10.60
N GLN A 52 4.70 13.44 11.37
CA GLN A 52 5.83 12.54 11.55
C GLN A 52 6.04 11.59 10.36
N GLY A 53 5.04 11.42 9.48
CA GLY A 53 5.13 10.57 8.29
C GLY A 53 5.60 9.14 8.63
N ILE A 54 6.57 8.64 7.88
CA ILE A 54 7.18 7.31 8.10
C ILE A 54 7.89 7.24 9.46
N ALA A 55 8.44 8.36 9.98
CA ALA A 55 9.13 8.38 11.26
C ALA A 55 8.19 8.15 12.45
N GLY A 56 6.88 8.31 12.27
CA GLY A 56 5.88 7.97 13.28
C GLY A 56 5.57 6.47 13.38
N ILE A 57 6.09 5.63 12.47
CA ILE A 57 5.86 4.18 12.48
C ILE A 57 6.78 3.55 13.55
N PRO A 58 6.24 2.82 14.55
CA PRO A 58 7.05 2.20 15.59
C PRO A 58 8.09 1.23 15.03
N ALA A 59 9.31 1.25 15.58
CA ALA A 59 10.45 0.45 15.11
C ALA A 59 10.15 -1.06 15.07
N GLY A 60 9.37 -1.58 16.03
CA GLY A 60 8.96 -2.99 16.04
C GLY A 60 8.13 -3.38 14.80
N ILE A 61 7.28 -2.48 14.29
CA ILE A 61 6.52 -2.73 13.06
C ILE A 61 7.45 -2.76 11.84
N VAL A 62 8.39 -1.82 11.77
CA VAL A 62 9.40 -1.77 10.69
C VAL A 62 10.24 -3.05 10.68
N GLN A 63 10.67 -3.53 11.85
CA GLN A 63 11.44 -4.75 12.00
C GLN A 63 10.66 -5.99 11.55
N VAL A 64 9.41 -6.14 11.99
CA VAL A 64 8.56 -7.28 11.58
C VAL A 64 8.36 -7.28 10.06
N VAL A 65 8.06 -6.12 9.45
CA VAL A 65 7.92 -6.03 8.00
C VAL A 65 9.23 -6.36 7.27
N ALA A 66 10.37 -5.91 7.78
CA ALA A 66 11.69 -6.20 7.20
C ALA A 66 12.03 -7.70 7.27
N ILE A 67 11.74 -8.35 8.40
CA ILE A 67 11.92 -9.80 8.57
C ILE A 67 11.03 -10.54 7.57
N MET A 68 9.74 -10.20 7.51
CA MET A 68 8.78 -10.85 6.61
C MET A 68 9.20 -10.70 5.14
N ARG A 69 9.65 -9.51 4.72
CA ARG A 69 10.19 -9.30 3.36
C ARG A 69 11.38 -10.20 3.05
N THR A 70 12.30 -10.36 4.01
CA THR A 70 13.46 -11.24 3.84
C THR A 70 13.05 -12.69 3.68
N VAL A 71 12.09 -13.16 4.49
CA VAL A 71 11.58 -14.54 4.40
C VAL A 71 10.92 -14.79 3.04
N PHE A 72 10.03 -13.91 2.58
CA PHE A 72 9.39 -14.07 1.26
C PHE A 72 10.36 -13.99 0.08
N ALA A 73 11.50 -13.30 0.23
CA ALA A 73 12.53 -13.22 -0.81
C ALA A 73 13.41 -14.49 -0.88
N VAL A 74 13.47 -15.28 0.20
CA VAL A 74 14.22 -16.54 0.26
C VAL A 74 13.38 -17.74 -0.20
N GLU A 75 12.05 -17.65 -0.06
CA GLU A 75 11.11 -18.72 -0.45
C GLU A 75 10.61 -18.63 -1.91
N GLY A 76 10.95 -17.57 -2.66
CA GLY A 76 10.50 -17.34 -4.04
C GLY A 76 11.57 -17.57 -5.10
#